data_AF-A0A380H0Q3-F1
#
_entry.id   AF-A0A380H0Q3-F1
#
_cell.length_a   1.000
_cell.length_b   1.000
_cell.length_c   1.000
_cell.angle_alpha   90.00
_cell.angle_beta   90.00
_cell.angle_gamma   90.00
#
_symmetry.space_group_name_H-M   'P 1'
#
loop_
_entity.id
_entity.type
_entity.pdbx_description
1 polymer ?
#
loop_
_entity_poly.entity_id
_entity_poly.type
_entity_poly.pdbx_seq_one_letter_code
_entity_poly.pdbx_strand_id
1 'polypeptide(L)'
;MLNLITYFKEFSPKTKIIGVEPTGASSMYQSVINKQVVTLDNIDKFVDGTSVARVGDITFNIAKDKVDDYIQVDEGAVCSTILDMYVL
;
A
#
# COMPACT_ATOMS: atom_id res chain seq x y z
N MET A 1 -7.52 -4.77 -1.70
CA MET A 1 -6.23 -5.21 -2.28
C MET A 1 -6.16 -6.70 -2.60
N LEU A 2 -6.31 -7.61 -1.63
CA LEU A 2 -6.10 -9.06 -1.83
C LEU A 2 -6.95 -9.72 -2.94
N ASN A 3 -8.24 -9.40 -3.02
CA ASN A 3 -9.11 -9.98 -4.05
C ASN A 3 -8.71 -9.54 -5.46
N LEU A 4 -8.28 -8.27 -5.62
CA LEU A 4 -7.75 -7.76 -6.87
C LEU A 4 -6.46 -8.50 -7.27
N ILE A 5 -5.56 -8.72 -6.31
CA ILE A 5 -4.34 -9.51 -6.54
C ILE A 5 -4.68 -10.89 -7.08
N THR A 6 -5.62 -11.58 -6.43
CA THR A 6 -6.01 -12.93 -6.84
C THR A 6 -6.60 -12.93 -8.24
N TYR A 7 -7.51 -12.00 -8.53
CA TYR A 7 -8.13 -11.86 -9.84
C TYR A 7 -7.11 -11.56 -10.95
N PHE A 8 -6.24 -10.57 -10.77
CA PHE A 8 -5.24 -10.23 -11.78
C PHE A 8 -4.23 -11.36 -12.00
N LYS A 9 -3.80 -12.07 -10.95
CA LYS A 9 -2.88 -13.20 -11.13
C LYS A 9 -3.54 -14.38 -11.86
N GLU A 10 -4.86 -14.51 -11.81
CA GLU A 10 -5.61 -15.54 -12.57
C GLU A 10 -5.88 -15.12 -14.02
N PHE A 11 -6.41 -13.92 -14.24
CA PHE A 11 -6.90 -13.49 -15.55
C PHE A 11 -5.91 -12.65 -16.37
N SER A 12 -4.92 -12.02 -15.74
CA SER A 12 -3.89 -11.22 -16.41
C SER A 12 -2.56 -11.29 -15.65
N PRO A 13 -1.89 -12.46 -15.63
CA PRO A 13 -0.73 -12.73 -14.77
C PRO A 13 0.48 -11.82 -15.05
N LYS A 14 0.52 -11.15 -16.20
CA LYS A 14 1.56 -10.20 -16.59
C LYS A 14 1.33 -8.79 -16.03
N THR A 15 0.14 -8.49 -15.49
CA THR A 15 -0.14 -7.20 -14.87
C THR A 15 0.66 -7.07 -13.59
N LYS A 16 1.46 -6.00 -13.52
CA LYS A 16 2.19 -5.64 -12.29
C LYS A 16 1.23 -5.02 -11.28
N ILE A 17 1.37 -5.43 -10.03
CA ILE A 17 0.62 -4.90 -8.90
C ILE A 17 1.60 -4.15 -8.02
N ILE A 18 1.38 -2.84 -7.89
CA ILE A 18 2.21 -1.96 -7.07
C ILE A 18 1.37 -1.50 -5.88
N GLY A 19 1.82 -1.80 -4.67
CA GLY A 19 1.25 -1.25 -3.45
C GLY A 19 1.68 0.21 -3.28
N VAL A 20 0.76 1.08 -2.87
CA VAL A 20 1.06 2.49 -2.62
C VAL A 20 0.62 2.81 -1.21
N GLU A 21 1.54 3.32 -0.39
CA GLU A 21 1.25 3.77 0.97
C GLU A 21 1.77 5.19 1.20
N PRO A 22 1.10 6.00 2.03
CA PRO A 22 1.63 7.29 2.45
C PRO A 22 2.89 7.09 3.30
N THR A 23 3.85 8.00 3.19
CA THR A 23 5.16 7.89 3.84
C THR A 23 5.03 7.85 5.36
N GLY A 24 4.09 8.60 5.93
CA GLY A 24 3.78 8.64 7.35
C GLY A 24 2.98 7.45 7.88
N ALA A 25 2.52 6.51 7.04
CA ALA A 25 1.77 5.33 7.50
C ALA A 25 2.00 4.06 6.63
N SER A 26 3.24 3.82 6.23
CA SER A 26 3.61 2.74 5.31
C SER A 26 3.89 1.38 5.99
N SER A 27 2.92 0.82 6.71
CA SER A 27 3.14 -0.40 7.51
C SER A 27 3.37 -1.66 6.67
N MET A 28 2.77 -1.78 5.47
CA MET A 28 3.02 -2.92 4.58
C MET A 28 4.43 -2.88 4.00
N TYR A 29 4.85 -1.72 3.49
CA TYR A 29 6.19 -1.50 2.96
C TYR A 29 7.26 -1.89 3.99
N GLN A 30 7.12 -1.38 5.22
CA GLN A 30 8.04 -1.70 6.31
C GLN A 30 8.01 -3.19 6.65
N SER A 31 6.82 -3.81 6.67
CA SER A 31 6.71 -5.25 6.95
C SER A 31 7.38 -6.12 5.89
N VAL A 32 7.24 -5.77 4.61
CA VAL A 32 7.83 -6.51 3.48
C VAL A 32 9.36 -6.42 3.50
N ILE A 33 9.91 -5.23 3.72
CA ILE A 33 11.37 -5.04 3.83
C ILE A 33 11.96 -5.80 5.02
N ASN A 34 11.28 -5.76 6.16
CA ASN A 34 11.72 -6.45 7.36
C ASN A 34 11.38 -7.95 7.36
N LYS A 35 10.69 -8.45 6.33
CA LYS A 35 10.23 -9.85 6.18
C LYS A 35 9.38 -10.35 7.36
N GLN A 36 8.74 -9.45 8.09
CA GLN A 36 7.87 -9.74 9.22
C GLN A 36 6.86 -8.61 9.40
N VAL A 37 5.72 -8.89 10.04
CA VAL A 37 4.75 -7.83 10.33
C VAL A 37 5.35 -6.83 11.32
N VAL A 38 5.38 -5.57 10.91
CA VAL A 38 5.84 -4.43 11.69
C VAL A 38 4.63 -3.62 12.15
N THR A 39 4.68 -3.17 13.40
CA THR A 39 3.77 -2.15 13.93
C THR A 39 4.52 -0.83 13.97
N LEU A 40 3.98 0.21 13.35
CA LEU A 40 4.52 1.57 13.41
C LEU A 40 4.15 2.20 14.75
N ASP A 41 5.14 2.78 15.44
CA ASP A 41 4.93 3.47 16.73
C ASP A 41 4.15 4.77 16.56
N ASN A 42 4.35 5.45 15.43
CA ASN A 42 3.67 6.69 15.07
C ASN A 42 3.17 6.58 13.64
N ILE A 43 1.96 7.10 13.39
CA ILE A 43 1.38 7.22 12.06
C ILE A 43 0.89 8.65 11.82
N ASP A 44 1.11 9.16 10.62
CA ASP A 44 0.39 10.33 10.14
C ASP A 44 -1.05 9.90 9.74
N LYS A 45 -2.03 10.68 10.17
CA LYS A 45 -3.46 10.45 9.94
C LYS A 45 -4.03 11.34 8.83
N PHE A 46 -3.18 12.05 8.10
CA PHE A 46 -3.60 12.93 7.00
C PHE A 46 -4.42 12.18 5.94
N VAL A 47 -4.02 10.95 5.58
CA VAL A 47 -4.78 10.05 4.70
C VAL A 47 -5.41 8.93 5.52
N ASP A 48 -6.41 9.29 6.32
CA ASP A 48 -7.01 8.42 7.34
C ASP A 48 -7.46 7.03 6.83
N GLY A 49 -7.98 6.96 5.60
CA GLY A 49 -8.42 5.73 4.96
C GLY A 49 -7.32 4.71 4.67
N THR A 50 -6.05 5.12 4.71
CA THR A 50 -4.88 4.26 4.50
C THR A 50 -3.89 4.27 5.66
N SER A 51 -4.12 5.07 6.70
CA SER A 51 -3.28 5.18 7.89
C SER A 51 -3.40 3.96 8.82
N VAL A 52 -2.80 2.84 8.40
CA VAL A 52 -2.79 1.58 9.15
C VAL A 52 -1.44 1.41 9.84
N ALA A 53 -1.43 1.35 11.18
CA ALA A 53 -0.20 1.17 11.95
C ALA A 53 0.40 -0.24 11.86
N ARG A 54 -0.44 -1.27 11.70
CA ARG A 54 -0.01 -2.67 11.60
C ARG A 54 -0.85 -3.40 10.56
N VAL A 55 -0.21 -3.96 9.55
CA VAL A 55 -0.90 -4.82 8.57
C VAL A 55 -1.37 -6.12 9.21
N GLY A 56 -2.46 -6.70 8.68
CA GLY A 56 -2.91 -8.01 9.11
C GLY A 56 -1.93 -9.13 8.69
N ASP A 57 -1.82 -10.17 9.52
CA ASP A 57 -0.88 -11.27 9.28
C ASP A 57 -1.21 -12.06 8.00
N ILE A 58 -2.50 -12.32 7.76
CA ILE A 58 -2.97 -12.98 6.53
C ILE A 58 -2.69 -12.12 5.31
N THR A 59 -2.99 -10.82 5.40
CA THR A 59 -2.76 -9.87 4.30
C THR A 59 -1.28 -9.77 3.96
N PHE A 60 -0.40 -9.69 4.97
CA PHE A 60 1.04 -9.67 4.78
C PHE A 60 1.53 -10.95 4.09
N ASN A 61 1.12 -12.13 4.58
CA ASN A 61 1.56 -13.41 4.04
C ASN A 61 1.17 -13.61 2.58
N ILE A 62 0.03 -13.09 2.13
CA ILE A 62 -0.35 -13.16 0.73
C ILE A 62 0.35 -12.08 -0.09
N ALA A 63 0.41 -10.85 0.43
CA ALA A 63 0.91 -9.70 -0.31
C ALA A 63 2.42 -9.79 -0.57
N LYS A 64 3.21 -10.28 0.38
CA LYS A 64 4.67 -10.44 0.24
C LYS A 64 5.09 -11.27 -0.99
N ASP A 65 4.25 -12.20 -1.43
CA ASP A 65 4.56 -13.13 -2.52
C ASP A 65 3.87 -12.75 -3.84
N LYS A 66 2.82 -11.90 -3.79
CA LYS A 66 1.94 -11.62 -4.93
C LYS A 66 1.91 -10.16 -5.38
N VAL A 67 2.42 -9.23 -4.57
CA VAL A 67 2.61 -7.82 -4.94
C VAL A 67 4.01 -7.69 -5.54
N ASP A 68 4.12 -6.98 -6.67
CA ASP A 68 5.36 -6.90 -7.44
C ASP A 68 6.30 -5.81 -6.89
N ASP A 69 5.76 -4.71 -6.34
CA ASP A 69 6.55 -3.67 -5.69
C ASP A 69 5.69 -2.81 -4.74
N TYR A 70 6.34 -1.97 -3.94
CA TYR A 70 5.70 -1.00 -3.06
C TYR A 70 6.37 0.37 -3.21
N ILE A 71 5.56 1.40 -3.37
CA ILE A 71 6.01 2.79 -3.39
C ILE A 71 5.43 3.56 -2.21
N GLN A 72 6.25 4.44 -1.64
CA GLN A 72 5.80 5.41 -0.66
C GLN A 72 5.54 6.74 -1.36
N VAL A 73 4.48 7.43 -0.97
CA VAL A 73 4.13 8.76 -1.51
C VAL A 73 4.02 9.76 -0.38
N ASP A 74 4.40 11.01 -0.67
CA ASP A 74 4.19 12.11 0.26
C ASP A 74 2.70 12.44 0.34
N GLU A 75 2.21 12.70 1.54
CA GLU A 75 0.82 13.05 1.81
C GLU A 75 0.38 14.31 1.05
N GLY A 76 1.27 15.30 0.89
CA GLY A 76 1.03 16.49 0.10
C GLY A 76 0.82 16.20 -1.38
N ALA A 77 1.44 15.14 -1.92
CA ALA A 77 1.22 14.71 -3.30
C ALA A 77 -0.22 14.25 -3.54
N VAL A 78 -0.87 13.68 -2.53
CA VAL A 78 -2.29 13.27 -2.61
C VAL A 78 -3.18 14.49 -2.85
N CYS A 79 -2.94 15.60 -2.14
CA CYS A 79 -3.71 16.83 -2.32
C CYS A 79 -3.52 17.44 -3.71
N SER A 80 -2.29 17.52 -4.20
CA SER A 80 -2.04 18.04 -5.56
C SER A 80 -2.70 17.16 -6.62
N THR A 81 -2.64 15.83 -6.50
CA THR A 81 -3.27 14.92 -7.46
C THR A 81 -4.79 15.03 -7.43
N ILE A 82 -5.41 15.20 -6.26
CA ILE A 82 -6.86 15.45 -6.18
C ILE A 82 -7.22 16.74 -6.91
N LEU A 83 -6.46 17.82 -6.70
CA LEU A 83 -6.68 19.10 -7.40
C LEU A 83 -6.51 18.95 -8.92
N ASP A 84 -5.47 18.24 -9.37
CA ASP A 84 -5.23 17.98 -10.78
C ASP A 84 -6.42 17.23 -11.42
N MET A 85 -7.02 16.27 -10.70
CA MET A 85 -8.20 15.54 -11.17
C MET A 85 -9.46 16.42 -11.32
N TYR A 86 -9.58 17.52 -10.59
CA TYR A 86 -10.71 18.46 -10.73
C TYR A 86 -10.60 19.36 -11.96
N VAL A 87 -9.39 19.55 -12.50
CA VAL A 87 -9.12 20.38 -13.69
C VAL A 87 -8.90 19.57 -14.96
N LEU A 88 -9.01 18.23 -14.87
CA LEU A 88 -9.17 17.32 -16.03
C LEU A 88 -10.60 17.41 -16.60
#